data_AF-A0A433U739-F1
#
_entry.id   AF-A0A433U739-F1
#
_cell.length_a   1.000
_cell.length_b   1.000
_cell.length_c   1.000
_cell.angle_alpha   90.00
_cell.angle_beta   90.00
_cell.angle_gamma   90.00
#
_symmetry.space_group_name_H-M   'P 1'
#
loop_
_entity.id
_entity.type
_entity.pdbx_description
1 polymer ?
#
loop_
_entity_poly.entity_id
_entity_poly.type
_entity_poly.pdbx_seq_one_letter_code
_entity_poly.pdbx_strand_id
1 'polypeptide(L)'
;MTSFETVFLLFTTLINASLQKYTKHQHGVGCYECHSINGSDVHCGDPFHPAHNVNRYIPRCEQGIGTRIGKFPARYCTKIKGTNLVTNEVLIVRSCSMHPLDNTCGLFKFENTRYSGCLMSCNRDACNTAPHKAGFSPGYKLQITLTFIAVCLSLLTYFPFFELL
;
A
#
# COMPACT_ATOMS: atom_id res chain seq x y z
N MET A 1 25.64 -8.39 40.66
CA MET A 1 24.89 -9.43 39.91
C MET A 1 23.54 -8.89 39.43
N THR A 2 23.47 -7.64 38.97
CA THR A 2 22.22 -6.92 38.67
C THR A 2 22.25 -6.17 37.32
N SER A 3 23.43 -5.97 36.71
CA SER A 3 23.57 -5.27 35.42
C SER A 3 23.38 -6.20 34.20
N PHE A 4 23.79 -7.46 34.30
CA PHE A 4 23.70 -8.40 33.18
C PHE A 4 22.25 -8.83 32.89
N GLU A 5 21.49 -9.11 33.96
CA GLU A 5 20.05 -9.42 33.92
C GLU A 5 19.24 -8.27 33.31
N THR A 6 19.55 -7.02 33.68
CA THR A 6 18.82 -5.84 33.20
C THR A 6 19.13 -5.53 31.73
N VAL A 7 20.38 -5.69 31.28
CA VAL A 7 20.75 -5.57 29.86
C VAL A 7 20.09 -6.67 29.02
N PHE A 8 20.07 -7.91 29.52
CA PHE A 8 19.42 -9.04 28.84
C PHE A 8 17.90 -8.85 28.70
N LEU A 9 17.24 -8.32 29.75
CA LEU A 9 15.82 -7.98 29.72
C LEU A 9 15.50 -6.81 28.78
N LEU A 10 16.38 -5.80 28.68
CA LEU A 10 16.22 -4.71 27.71
C LEU A 10 16.43 -5.19 26.27
N PHE A 11 17.39 -6.08 26.02
CA PHE A 11 17.63 -6.63 24.69
C PHE A 11 16.47 -7.52 24.22
N THR A 12 15.94 -8.38 25.09
CA THR A 12 14.80 -9.26 24.78
C THR A 12 13.50 -8.48 24.57
N THR A 13 13.25 -7.41 25.33
CA THR A 13 12.08 -6.54 25.10
C THR A 13 12.19 -5.75 23.80
N LEU A 14 13.37 -5.25 23.42
CA LEU A 14 13.59 -4.59 22.14
C LEU A 14 13.45 -5.55 20.95
N ILE A 15 13.95 -6.79 21.07
CA ILE A 15 13.79 -7.82 20.04
C ILE A 15 12.31 -8.21 19.90
N ASN A 16 11.58 -8.39 21.00
CA ASN A 16 10.14 -8.71 20.95
C ASN A 16 9.30 -7.55 20.38
N ALA A 17 9.61 -6.30 20.72
CA ALA A 17 8.98 -5.12 20.12
C ALA A 17 9.29 -4.98 18.62
N SER A 18 10.45 -5.49 18.17
CA SER A 18 10.84 -5.55 16.77
C SER A 18 10.16 -6.70 16.02
N LEU A 19 10.00 -7.88 16.65
CA LEU A 19 9.32 -9.04 16.06
C LEU A 19 7.80 -8.83 15.94
N GLN A 20 7.17 -8.12 16.89
CA GLN A 20 5.73 -7.82 16.82
C GLN A 20 5.36 -6.99 15.58
N LYS A 21 6.30 -6.19 15.04
CA LYS A 21 6.11 -5.44 13.80
C LYS A 21 6.14 -6.29 12.52
N TYR A 22 6.47 -7.57 12.60
CA TYR A 22 6.66 -8.45 11.43
C TYR A 22 5.52 -9.44 11.17
N THR A 23 4.44 -9.42 11.95
CA THR A 23 3.25 -10.24 11.65
C THR A 23 2.40 -9.58 10.56
N LYS A 24 2.91 -9.55 9.33
CA LYS A 24 2.10 -9.20 8.15
C LYS A 24 1.17 -10.37 7.85
N HIS A 25 0.04 -10.45 8.56
CA HIS A 25 -1.08 -11.29 8.19
C HIS A 25 -1.52 -10.85 6.77
N GLN A 26 -1.15 -11.61 5.72
CA GLN A 26 -1.43 -11.24 4.33
C GLN A 26 -2.89 -11.54 3.99
N HIS A 27 -3.78 -10.72 4.54
CA HIS A 27 -5.12 -10.59 3.96
C HIS A 27 -5.04 -9.80 2.66
N GLY A 28 -6.03 -9.97 1.78
CA GLY A 28 -6.11 -9.22 0.54
C GLY A 28 -6.12 -7.71 0.81
N VAL A 29 -5.61 -6.92 -0.12
CA VAL A 29 -5.73 -5.46 -0.02
C VAL A 29 -7.20 -5.05 -0.11
N GLY A 30 -7.61 -4.04 0.66
CA GLY A 30 -8.94 -3.47 0.55
C GLY A 30 -9.02 -2.46 -0.59
N CYS A 31 -9.89 -2.66 -1.57
CA CYS A 31 -9.97 -1.79 -2.76
C CYS A 31 -11.38 -1.27 -2.98
N TYR A 32 -11.52 -0.14 -3.68
CA TYR A 32 -12.80 0.22 -4.27
C TYR A 32 -13.04 -0.59 -5.54
N GLU A 33 -14.26 -1.09 -5.72
CA GLU A 33 -14.71 -1.78 -6.92
C GLU A 33 -15.89 -1.06 -7.56
N CYS A 34 -15.74 -0.68 -8.82
CA CYS A 34 -16.80 -0.06 -9.61
C CYS A 34 -16.47 -0.06 -11.09
N HIS A 35 -17.51 0.02 -11.93
CA HIS A 35 -17.37 0.23 -13.37
C HIS A 35 -18.34 1.34 -13.79
N SER A 36 -17.92 2.18 -14.73
CA SER A 36 -18.73 3.25 -15.29
C SER A 36 -18.37 3.40 -16.76
N ILE A 37 -19.37 3.36 -17.62
CA ILE A 37 -19.24 3.62 -19.06
C ILE A 37 -20.08 4.84 -19.35
N ASN A 38 -19.46 5.84 -19.96
CA ASN A 38 -20.10 7.11 -20.31
C ASN A 38 -20.86 7.78 -19.15
N GLY A 39 -20.33 7.65 -17.92
CA GLY A 39 -20.93 8.24 -16.73
C GLY A 39 -22.13 7.49 -16.14
N SER A 40 -22.35 6.21 -16.51
CA SER A 40 -23.41 5.36 -15.94
C SER A 40 -23.37 5.29 -14.40
N ASP A 41 -22.19 5.45 -13.80
CA ASP A 41 -21.99 5.67 -12.38
C ASP A 41 -21.13 6.92 -12.16
N VAL A 42 -21.75 8.00 -11.68
CA VAL A 42 -21.09 9.28 -11.40
C VAL A 42 -20.12 9.21 -10.21
N HIS A 43 -20.37 8.31 -9.25
CA HIS A 43 -19.56 8.17 -8.04
C HIS A 43 -18.33 7.27 -8.24
N CYS A 44 -18.35 6.46 -9.30
CA CYS A 44 -17.16 5.82 -9.85
C CYS A 44 -16.28 6.81 -10.64
N GLY A 45 -16.67 8.06 -10.84
CA GLY A 45 -15.86 9.05 -11.56
C GLY A 45 -14.62 9.55 -10.79
N ASP A 46 -13.99 10.58 -11.37
CA ASP A 46 -13.21 11.55 -10.60
C ASP A 46 -13.95 12.89 -10.65
N PRO A 47 -13.98 13.70 -9.57
CA PRO A 47 -13.36 13.46 -8.27
C PRO A 47 -14.00 12.29 -7.51
N PHE A 48 -13.18 11.52 -6.80
CA PHE A 48 -13.64 10.34 -6.09
C PHE A 48 -13.81 10.66 -4.60
N HIS A 49 -15.04 10.51 -4.08
CA HIS A 49 -15.35 10.80 -2.68
C HIS A 49 -15.73 9.51 -1.93
N PRO A 50 -14.99 9.12 -0.86
CA PRO A 50 -15.27 7.90 -0.09
C PRO A 50 -16.70 7.82 0.47
N ALA A 51 -17.28 8.95 0.89
CA ALA A 51 -18.63 8.97 1.49
C ALA A 51 -19.74 8.47 0.54
N HIS A 52 -19.58 8.64 -0.78
CA HIS A 52 -20.53 8.12 -1.78
C HIS A 52 -20.21 6.69 -2.22
N ASN A 53 -19.14 6.10 -1.70
CA ASN A 53 -18.56 4.84 -2.16
C ASN A 53 -18.29 3.85 -1.02
N VAL A 54 -18.93 4.04 0.14
CA VAL A 54 -18.77 3.18 1.32
C VAL A 54 -19.06 1.72 0.98
N ASN A 55 -20.13 1.46 0.22
CA ASN A 55 -20.54 0.11 -0.20
C ASN A 55 -19.69 -0.49 -1.34
N ARG A 56 -18.80 0.31 -1.95
CA ARG A 56 -17.90 -0.13 -3.02
C ARG A 56 -16.51 -0.49 -2.49
N TYR A 57 -16.23 -0.23 -1.22
CA TYR A 57 -14.99 -0.67 -0.58
C TYR A 57 -15.11 -2.15 -0.22
N ILE A 58 -14.28 -2.98 -0.84
CA ILE A 58 -14.21 -4.41 -0.58
C ILE A 58 -13.03 -4.67 0.36
N PRO A 59 -13.26 -4.88 1.68
CA PRO A 59 -12.20 -5.24 2.60
C PRO A 59 -11.68 -6.64 2.26
N ARG A 60 -10.37 -6.86 2.39
CA ARG A 60 -9.75 -8.16 2.12
C ARG A 60 -10.10 -8.69 0.73
N CYS A 61 -9.91 -7.87 -0.29
CA CYS A 61 -10.37 -8.18 -1.64
C CYS A 61 -9.71 -9.45 -2.18
N GLU A 62 -10.48 -10.24 -2.92
CA GLU A 62 -10.03 -11.52 -3.47
C GLU A 62 -10.36 -11.62 -4.95
N GLN A 63 -9.46 -12.22 -5.71
CA GLN A 63 -9.62 -12.41 -7.15
C GLN A 63 -9.34 -13.87 -7.54
N GLY A 64 -10.08 -14.38 -8.52
CA GLY A 64 -9.75 -15.65 -9.15
C GLY A 64 -8.45 -15.57 -9.96
N ILE A 65 -7.74 -16.69 -10.07
CA ILE A 65 -6.56 -16.84 -10.93
C ILE A 65 -6.94 -17.84 -12.00
N GLY A 66 -6.80 -17.49 -13.29
CA GLY A 66 -7.38 -18.24 -14.41
C GLY A 66 -7.29 -19.77 -14.31
N THR A 67 -6.10 -20.33 -14.06
CA THR A 67 -5.90 -21.79 -14.03
C THR A 67 -6.15 -22.44 -12.66
N ARG A 68 -6.67 -21.72 -11.66
CA ARG A 68 -6.83 -22.20 -10.29
C ARG A 68 -8.27 -22.05 -9.81
N ILE A 69 -8.76 -23.08 -9.13
CA ILE A 69 -10.08 -23.07 -8.51
C ILE A 69 -10.03 -22.23 -7.22
N GLY A 70 -10.99 -21.31 -7.06
CA GLY A 70 -11.14 -20.48 -5.87
C GLY A 70 -10.72 -19.03 -6.07
N LYS A 71 -10.84 -18.24 -5.00
CA LYS A 71 -10.39 -16.85 -4.93
C LYS A 71 -9.14 -16.75 -4.07
N PHE A 72 -8.29 -15.79 -4.40
CA PHE A 72 -7.00 -15.57 -3.74
C PHE A 72 -6.89 -14.13 -3.27
N PRO A 73 -6.21 -13.87 -2.13
CA PRO A 73 -5.98 -12.52 -1.63
C PRO A 73 -5.33 -11.62 -2.68
N ALA A 74 -6.07 -10.60 -3.14
CA ALA A 74 -5.55 -9.64 -4.10
C ALA A 74 -4.43 -8.81 -3.46
N ARG A 75 -3.47 -8.39 -4.29
CA ARG A 75 -2.26 -7.67 -3.83
C ARG A 75 -2.24 -6.20 -4.25
N TYR A 76 -3.07 -5.84 -5.24
CA TYR A 76 -3.09 -4.52 -5.83
C TYR A 76 -4.53 -4.03 -5.98
N CYS A 77 -4.73 -2.74 -5.76
CA CYS A 77 -5.89 -2.03 -6.27
C CYS A 77 -5.53 -1.42 -7.61
N THR A 78 -6.42 -1.55 -8.58
CA THR A 78 -6.24 -1.02 -9.93
C THR A 78 -7.29 0.04 -10.24
N LYS A 79 -6.91 1.01 -11.08
CA LYS A 79 -7.80 2.00 -11.65
C LYS A 79 -7.46 2.20 -13.12
N ILE A 80 -8.44 1.99 -13.97
CA ILE A 80 -8.39 2.24 -15.41
C ILE A 80 -9.31 3.42 -15.68
N LYS A 81 -8.81 4.42 -16.39
CA LYS A 81 -9.63 5.52 -16.93
C LYS A 81 -9.20 5.76 -18.35
N GLY A 82 -10.11 5.66 -19.32
CA GLY A 82 -9.77 5.89 -20.72
C GLY A 82 -10.97 6.25 -21.57
N THR A 83 -10.69 6.90 -22.70
CA THR A 83 -11.68 7.26 -23.71
C THR A 83 -11.50 6.34 -24.91
N ASN A 84 -12.58 5.68 -25.32
CA ASN A 84 -12.59 4.81 -26.49
C ASN A 84 -12.22 5.63 -27.73
N LEU A 85 -11.23 5.17 -28.51
CA LEU A 85 -10.76 5.89 -29.69
C LEU A 85 -11.78 5.93 -30.85
N VAL A 86 -12.78 5.04 -30.83
CA VAL A 86 -13.81 4.93 -31.88
C VAL A 86 -15.10 5.61 -31.45
N THR A 87 -15.64 5.25 -30.28
CA THR A 87 -16.95 5.73 -29.81
C THR A 87 -16.88 7.02 -28.99
N ASN A 88 -15.69 7.44 -28.56
CA ASN A 88 -15.47 8.51 -27.58
C ASN A 88 -16.10 8.27 -26.19
N GLU A 89 -16.55 7.05 -25.91
CA GLU A 89 -17.08 6.71 -24.58
C GLU A 89 -15.98 6.67 -23.53
N VAL A 90 -16.25 7.25 -22.37
CA VAL A 90 -15.34 7.25 -21.23
C VAL A 90 -15.58 6.01 -20.37
N LEU A 91 -14.56 5.16 -20.24
CA LEU A 91 -14.52 3.99 -19.37
C LEU A 91 -13.78 4.34 -18.08
N ILE A 92 -14.37 3.97 -16.94
CA ILE A 92 -13.69 3.96 -15.64
C ILE A 92 -13.92 2.61 -14.97
N VAL A 93 -12.84 1.95 -14.57
CA VAL A 93 -12.89 0.68 -13.82
C VAL A 93 -11.98 0.79 -12.60
N ARG A 94 -12.52 0.46 -11.43
CA ARG A 94 -11.75 0.21 -10.22
C ARG A 94 -11.99 -1.23 -9.80
N SER A 95 -10.94 -1.93 -9.44
CA SER A 95 -11.00 -3.34 -9.03
C SER A 95 -9.80 -3.69 -8.17
N CYS A 96 -9.82 -4.85 -7.50
CA CYS A 96 -8.61 -5.47 -7.02
C CYS A 96 -8.00 -6.45 -8.05
N SER A 97 -6.70 -6.65 -7.95
CA SER A 97 -5.93 -7.49 -8.86
C SER A 97 -4.81 -8.26 -8.14
N MET A 98 -4.50 -9.46 -8.64
CA MET A 98 -3.30 -10.23 -8.26
C MET A 98 -2.02 -9.60 -8.80
N HIS A 99 -2.09 -8.93 -9.94
CA HIS A 99 -0.95 -8.35 -10.65
C HIS A 99 -1.12 -6.83 -10.85
N PRO A 100 -0.04 -6.03 -10.77
CA PRO A 100 -0.12 -4.61 -11.02
C PRO A 100 -0.41 -4.32 -12.51
N LEU A 101 -0.94 -3.13 -12.77
CA LEU A 101 -0.96 -2.54 -14.11
C LEU A 101 0.26 -1.63 -14.26
N ASP A 102 0.66 -1.40 -15.51
CA ASP A 102 1.71 -0.44 -15.83
C ASP A 102 1.22 0.98 -15.52
N ASN A 103 1.74 1.61 -14.45
CA ASN A 103 1.38 2.95 -13.99
C ASN A 103 1.75 4.02 -15.02
N THR A 104 0.98 4.11 -16.10
CA THR A 104 1.30 4.83 -17.32
C THR A 104 0.04 5.46 -17.91
N CYS A 105 0.23 6.56 -18.63
CA CYS A 105 -0.81 7.21 -19.40
C CYS A 105 -0.43 7.20 -20.88
N GLY A 106 -1.39 6.93 -21.75
CA GLY A 106 -1.18 6.82 -23.19
C GLY A 106 -2.25 5.95 -23.84
N LEU A 107 -1.88 5.33 -24.95
CA LEU A 107 -2.75 4.40 -25.67
C LEU A 107 -2.62 3.00 -25.08
N PHE A 108 -3.75 2.36 -24.79
CA PHE A 108 -3.78 0.98 -24.31
C PHE A 108 -4.96 0.21 -24.91
N LYS A 109 -4.89 -1.12 -24.81
CA LYS A 109 -5.96 -2.04 -25.24
C LYS A 109 -6.56 -2.70 -24.00
N PHE A 110 -7.88 -2.67 -23.87
CA PHE A 110 -8.64 -3.30 -22.80
C PHE A 110 -9.85 -4.02 -23.40
N GLU A 111 -10.05 -5.31 -23.07
CA GLU A 111 -11.16 -6.15 -23.60
C GLU A 111 -11.41 -5.98 -25.11
N ASN A 112 -10.35 -6.05 -25.91
CA ASN A 112 -10.36 -5.85 -27.36
C ASN A 112 -10.61 -4.44 -27.91
N THR A 113 -10.82 -3.45 -27.05
CA THR A 113 -11.04 -2.06 -27.44
C THR A 113 -9.79 -1.21 -27.17
N ARG A 114 -9.52 -0.22 -28.03
CA ARG A 114 -8.41 0.72 -27.86
C ARG A 114 -8.89 2.00 -27.16
N TYR A 115 -8.15 2.41 -26.15
CA TYR A 115 -8.44 3.59 -25.33
C TYR A 115 -7.24 4.53 -25.30
N SER A 116 -7.50 5.83 -25.11
CA SER A 116 -6.52 6.81 -24.65
C SER A 116 -6.82 7.16 -23.20
N GLY A 117 -5.86 7.00 -22.29
CA GLY A 117 -6.08 7.24 -20.87
C GLY A 117 -4.94 6.77 -19.97
N CYS A 118 -5.26 6.41 -18.73
CA CYS A 118 -4.27 5.98 -17.73
C CYS A 118 -4.63 4.64 -17.10
N LEU A 119 -3.60 3.82 -16.91
CA LEU A 119 -3.62 2.60 -16.12
C LEU A 119 -2.86 2.88 -14.82
N MET A 120 -3.45 2.51 -13.68
CA MET A 120 -2.86 2.75 -12.37
C MET A 120 -3.05 1.54 -11.46
N SER A 121 -2.07 1.29 -10.61
CA SER A 121 -2.04 0.25 -9.61
C SER A 121 -1.28 0.72 -8.36
N CYS A 122 -1.72 0.22 -7.21
CA CYS A 122 -1.15 0.53 -5.90
C CYS A 122 -1.45 -0.61 -4.91
N ASN A 123 -0.74 -0.70 -3.79
CA ASN A 123 -0.72 -1.88 -2.91
C ASN A 123 -1.08 -1.57 -1.44
N ARG A 124 -1.91 -0.55 -1.22
CA ARG A 124 -2.40 -0.16 0.11
C ARG A 124 -3.92 -0.09 0.09
N ASP A 125 -4.54 -0.24 1.25
CA ASP A 125 -6.00 -0.16 1.34
C ASP A 125 -6.51 1.18 0.80
N ALA A 126 -7.63 1.13 0.07
CA ALA A 126 -8.33 2.28 -0.49
C ALA A 126 -7.46 3.19 -1.37
N CYS A 127 -6.36 2.68 -1.95
CA CYS A 127 -5.41 3.52 -2.69
C CYS A 127 -5.84 3.87 -4.12
N ASN A 128 -6.81 3.15 -4.69
CA ASN A 128 -7.34 3.40 -6.05
C ASN A 128 -8.41 4.51 -6.10
N THR A 129 -8.32 5.48 -5.19
CA THR A 129 -9.14 6.70 -5.17
C THR A 129 -8.64 7.69 -6.25
N ALA A 130 -9.03 8.96 -6.15
CA ALA A 130 -8.38 10.03 -6.91
C ALA A 130 -6.95 10.24 -6.38
N PRO A 131 -5.97 10.61 -7.23
CA PRO A 131 -4.60 10.83 -6.79
C PRO A 131 -4.55 11.89 -5.67
N HIS A 132 -4.13 11.45 -4.48
CA HIS A 132 -3.73 12.37 -3.42
C HIS A 132 -2.39 12.99 -3.83
N LYS A 133 -2.26 14.32 -3.80
CA LYS A 133 -0.95 14.98 -3.88
C LYS A 133 -0.06 14.32 -2.83
N ALA A 134 1.01 13.66 -3.25
CA ALA A 134 1.86 12.88 -2.35
C ALA A 134 2.44 13.80 -1.28
N GLY A 135 1.88 13.75 -0.06
CA GLY A 135 2.49 14.36 1.11
C GLY A 135 3.75 13.59 1.45
N PHE A 136 4.91 14.22 1.27
CA PHE A 136 6.17 13.74 1.78
C PHE A 136 6.03 13.58 3.31
N SER A 137 6.21 12.36 3.84
CA SER A 137 6.26 12.15 5.29
C SER A 137 7.73 12.20 5.75
N PRO A 138 8.19 13.32 6.35
CA PRO A 138 9.59 13.49 6.72
C PRO A 138 10.00 12.70 7.99
N GLY A 139 9.06 12.06 8.69
CA GLY A 139 9.28 11.54 10.05
C GLY A 139 10.20 10.32 10.15
N TYR A 140 10.27 9.47 9.11
CA TYR A 140 10.99 8.20 9.22
C TYR A 140 12.52 8.36 9.24
N LYS A 141 13.07 9.40 8.60
CA LYS A 141 14.52 9.65 8.60
C LYS A 141 15.00 10.24 9.93
N LEU A 142 14.18 11.07 10.58
CA LEU A 142 14.51 11.69 11.87
C LEU A 142 14.55 10.66 13.01
N GLN A 143 13.71 9.62 12.96
CA GLN A 143 13.68 8.57 13.97
C GLN A 143 14.95 7.68 13.94
N ILE A 144 15.49 7.43 12.76
CA ILE A 144 16.68 6.57 12.58
C ILE A 144 17.95 7.29 13.05
N THR A 145 18.07 8.59 12.80
CA THR A 145 19.23 9.37 13.28
C THR A 145 19.24 9.50 14.80
N LEU A 146 18.08 9.75 15.42
CA LEU A 146 17.99 9.86 16.89
C LEU A 146 18.32 8.55 17.61
N THR A 147 17.91 7.41 17.05
CA THR A 147 18.22 6.09 17.62
C THR A 147 19.70 5.74 17.50
N PHE A 148 20.35 6.07 16.37
CA PHE A 148 21.79 5.86 16.21
C PHE A 148 22.63 6.69 17.19
N ILE A 149 22.24 7.96 17.42
CA ILE A 149 22.92 8.85 18.38
C ILE A 149 22.79 8.29 19.81
N ALA A 150 21.60 7.82 20.21
CA ALA A 150 21.38 7.25 21.53
C ALA A 150 22.25 6.00 21.78
N VAL A 151 22.38 5.12 20.78
CA VAL A 151 23.24 3.93 20.86
C VAL A 151 24.72 4.32 20.98
N CYS A 152 25.21 5.26 20.17
CA CYS A 152 26.58 5.75 20.26
C CYS A 152 26.89 6.39 21.62
N LEU A 153 26.00 7.23 22.16
CA LEU A 153 26.16 7.85 23.47
C LEU A 153 26.21 6.79 24.59
N SER A 154 25.40 5.75 24.50
CA SER A 154 25.47 4.64 25.44
C SER A 154 26.79 3.86 25.32
N LEU A 155 27.30 3.56 24.12
CA LEU A 155 28.59 2.87 23.99
C LEU A 155 29.77 3.68 24.56
N LEU A 156 29.74 5.01 24.40
CA LEU A 156 30.79 5.90 24.92
C LEU A 156 30.81 5.99 26.45
N THR A 157 29.70 5.74 27.15
CA THR A 157 29.68 5.72 28.64
C THR A 157 30.12 4.38 29.23
N TYR A 158 30.13 3.30 28.44
CA TYR A 158 30.62 1.98 28.88
C TYR A 158 32.13 1.76 28.62
N PHE A 159 32.71 2.43 27.63
CA PHE A 159 34.14 2.33 27.32
C PHE A 159 35.12 2.82 28.41
N PRO A 160 34.85 3.86 29.25
CA PRO A 160 35.81 4.28 30.27
C PRO A 160 35.91 3.31 31.46
N PHE A 161 35.07 2.28 31.54
CA PHE A 161 35.11 1.28 32.61
C PHE A 161 36.03 0.08 32.34
N PHE A 162 36.54 -0.09 31.12
CA PHE A 162 37.37 -1.26 30.75
C PHE A 162 38.89 -1.01 30.86
N GLU A 163 39.34 0.21 31.15
CA GLU A 163 40.76 0.54 31.38
C GLU A 163 41.19 0.49 32.87
N LEU A 164 40.32 0.08 33.80
CA LEU A 164 40.61 0.03 35.25
C LEU A 164 40.50 -1.38 35.86
N LEU A 165 40.67 -2.44 35.05
CA LEU A 165 40.77 -3.83 35.51
C LEU A 165 42.06 -4.49 35.02
#